data_AF-A0A966Q5I3-F1
#
_entry.id   AF-A0A966Q5I3-F1
#
_cell.length_a   1.000
_cell.length_b   1.000
_cell.length_c   1.000
_cell.angle_alpha   90.00
_cell.angle_beta   90.00
_cell.angle_gamma   90.00
#
_symmetry.space_group_name_H-M   'P 1'
#
loop_
_entity.id
_entity.type
_entity.pdbx_description
1 polymer ?
#
loop_
_entity_poly.entity_id
_entity_poly.type
_entity_poly.pdbx_seq_one_letter_code
_entity_poly.pdbx_strand_id
1 'polypeptide(L)'
;MKADEYSAALARLPFGKKLPDAVYVYSVEGALPEPLRSLLVTLRQRLQLDDAFNVIKFSTDFAVSFLEYRDFFTDPHPSLAKAVRVNLAAGKVKELQYDIRSNPPILHRKETLLPLDHPDRPRFAALTQQEEDAGLFDDARTIGFKTNWQSLLQEKGLGYEGHSLVRLIEPRTELLACDEPVRVHRHRTAMTRTALSKPIRQAME
;
A
#
# COMPACT_ATOMS: atom_id res chain seq x y z
N MET A 1 -19.88 12.90 -22.04
CA MET A 1 -19.81 11.43 -22.06
C MET A 1 -21.12 10.87 -21.55
N LYS A 2 -21.71 9.89 -22.24
CA LYS A 2 -22.91 9.16 -21.78
C LYS A 2 -22.53 7.87 -21.04
N ALA A 3 -23.46 7.26 -20.30
CA ALA A 3 -23.21 6.04 -19.52
C ALA A 3 -22.77 4.85 -20.40
N ASP A 4 -23.39 4.65 -21.56
CA ASP A 4 -23.03 3.55 -22.47
C ASP A 4 -21.62 3.71 -23.05
N GLU A 5 -21.27 4.95 -23.43
CA GLU A 5 -19.95 5.32 -23.92
C GLU A 5 -18.87 5.09 -22.85
N TYR A 6 -19.17 5.45 -21.60
CA TYR A 6 -18.29 5.21 -20.46
C TYR A 6 -18.04 3.72 -20.23
N SER A 7 -19.10 2.91 -20.17
CA SER A 7 -18.98 1.46 -20.00
C SER A 7 -18.19 0.80 -21.13
N ALA A 8 -18.42 1.21 -22.38
CA ALA A 8 -17.65 0.75 -23.53
C ALA A 8 -16.17 1.15 -23.46
N ALA A 9 -15.87 2.36 -22.96
CA ALA A 9 -14.50 2.81 -22.77
C ALA A 9 -13.79 2.03 -21.66
N LEU A 10 -14.46 1.72 -20.54
CA LEU A 10 -13.90 0.88 -19.48
C LEU A 10 -13.54 -0.53 -19.97
N ALA A 11 -14.39 -1.13 -20.81
CA ALA A 11 -14.13 -2.46 -21.37
C ALA A 11 -12.85 -2.51 -22.22
N ARG A 12 -12.49 -1.39 -22.86
CA ARG A 12 -11.31 -1.23 -23.73
C ARG A 12 -10.05 -0.80 -23.00
N LEU A 13 -10.09 -0.64 -21.68
CA LEU A 13 -8.90 -0.26 -20.92
C LEU A 13 -7.80 -1.33 -21.08
N PRO A 14 -6.57 -0.93 -21.48
CA PRO A 14 -5.48 -1.86 -21.74
C PRO A 14 -4.86 -2.43 -20.46
N PHE A 15 -5.03 -1.74 -19.33
CA PHE A 15 -4.54 -2.16 -18.02
C PHE A 15 -5.52 -1.72 -16.93
N GLY A 16 -5.24 -2.15 -15.69
CA GLY A 16 -6.03 -1.84 -14.51
C GLY A 16 -6.57 -3.08 -13.83
N LYS A 17 -6.75 -2.97 -12.52
CA LYS A 17 -7.34 -4.01 -11.68
C LYS A 17 -8.85 -4.03 -11.91
N LYS A 18 -9.34 -5.06 -12.60
CA LYS A 18 -10.76 -5.25 -12.91
C LYS A 18 -11.44 -6.03 -11.78
N LEU A 19 -12.43 -5.41 -11.16
CA LEU A 19 -13.37 -6.00 -10.20
C LEU A 19 -14.78 -5.96 -10.79
N PRO A 20 -15.75 -6.73 -10.24
CA PRO A 20 -17.13 -6.73 -10.74
C PRO A 20 -17.80 -5.36 -10.73
N ASP A 21 -17.48 -4.53 -9.73
CA ASP A 21 -18.10 -3.22 -9.52
C ASP A 21 -17.27 -2.07 -10.11
N ALA A 22 -15.99 -2.28 -10.44
CA ALA A 22 -15.08 -1.20 -10.77
C ALA A 22 -13.76 -1.63 -11.44
N VAL A 23 -13.09 -0.67 -12.07
CA VAL A 23 -11.72 -0.79 -12.58
C VAL A 23 -10.82 0.23 -11.88
N TYR A 24 -9.69 -0.22 -11.35
CA TYR A 24 -8.71 0.66 -10.70
C TYR A 24 -7.46 0.80 -11.55
N VAL A 25 -6.99 2.02 -11.73
CA VAL A 25 -5.76 2.33 -12.47
C VAL A 25 -4.89 3.28 -11.67
N TYR A 26 -3.58 3.12 -11.76
CA TYR A 26 -2.65 4.16 -11.31
C TYR A 26 -2.73 5.35 -12.28
N SER A 27 -2.76 6.56 -11.73
CA SER A 27 -3.05 7.79 -12.46
C SER A 27 -1.86 8.25 -13.31
N VAL A 28 -1.67 7.59 -14.45
CA VAL A 28 -0.80 8.09 -15.53
C VAL A 28 -1.72 8.62 -16.63
N GLU A 29 -2.07 9.90 -16.58
CA GLU A 29 -3.10 10.47 -17.47
C GLU A 29 -2.77 10.28 -18.96
N GLY A 30 -1.48 10.28 -19.31
CA GLY A 30 -1.01 10.04 -20.67
C GLY A 30 -1.26 8.62 -21.19
N ALA A 31 -1.41 7.63 -20.31
CA ALA A 31 -1.56 6.22 -20.69
C ALA A 31 -3.03 5.80 -20.91
N LEU A 32 -3.99 6.66 -20.54
CA LEU A 32 -5.41 6.33 -20.67
C LEU A 32 -5.94 6.68 -22.06
N PRO A 33 -6.76 5.80 -22.68
CA PRO A 33 -7.37 6.09 -23.97
C PRO A 33 -8.47 7.16 -23.84
N GLU A 34 -8.73 7.85 -24.94
CA GLU A 34 -9.98 8.61 -25.07
C GLU A 34 -11.19 7.66 -25.07
N PRO A 35 -12.35 8.08 -24.55
CA PRO A 35 -12.65 9.42 -24.00
C PRO A 35 -12.37 9.58 -22.49
N LEU A 36 -11.82 8.56 -21.81
CA LEU A 36 -11.62 8.58 -20.35
C LEU A 36 -10.57 9.59 -19.93
N ARG A 37 -9.50 9.75 -20.72
CA ARG A 37 -8.47 10.76 -20.48
C ARG A 37 -9.05 12.18 -20.41
N SER A 38 -9.81 12.60 -21.43
CA SER A 38 -10.44 13.92 -21.44
C SER A 38 -11.40 14.14 -20.26
N LEU A 39 -12.14 13.09 -19.87
CA LEU A 39 -13.01 13.13 -18.69
C LEU A 39 -12.19 13.41 -17.42
N LEU A 40 -11.10 12.68 -17.19
CA LEU A 40 -10.28 12.86 -16.00
C LEU A 40 -9.64 14.24 -15.94
N VAL A 41 -9.06 14.72 -17.04
CA VAL A 41 -8.46 16.07 -17.11
C VAL A 41 -9.50 17.13 -16.74
N THR A 42 -10.70 17.03 -17.30
CA THR A 42 -11.80 17.97 -17.00
C THR A 42 -12.20 17.93 -15.53
N LEU A 43 -12.33 16.72 -14.95
CA LEU A 43 -12.70 16.54 -13.56
C LEU A 43 -11.62 17.06 -12.61
N ARG A 44 -10.34 16.77 -12.88
CA ARG A 44 -9.22 17.28 -12.06
C ARG A 44 -9.16 18.79 -12.06
N GLN A 45 -9.24 19.41 -13.23
CA GLN A 45 -9.23 20.88 -13.35
C GLN A 45 -10.40 21.50 -12.58
N ARG A 46 -11.62 20.96 -12.77
CA ARG A 46 -12.82 21.46 -12.09
C ARG A 46 -12.75 21.34 -10.57
N LEU A 47 -12.19 20.23 -10.08
CA LEU A 47 -12.11 19.91 -8.65
C LEU A 47 -10.80 20.37 -8.00
N GLN A 48 -9.88 20.95 -8.77
CA GLN A 48 -8.56 21.39 -8.32
C GLN A 48 -7.78 20.27 -7.62
N LEU A 49 -7.85 19.05 -8.18
CA LEU A 49 -7.15 17.88 -7.63
C LEU A 49 -5.73 17.83 -8.18
N ASP A 50 -4.78 17.66 -7.28
CA ASP A 50 -3.36 17.49 -7.60
C ASP A 50 -2.99 16.02 -7.89
N ASP A 51 -1.71 15.79 -8.16
CA ASP A 51 -1.15 14.47 -8.47
C ASP A 51 -1.06 13.54 -7.25
N ALA A 52 -1.36 14.03 -6.03
CA ALA A 52 -1.41 13.17 -4.85
C ALA A 52 -2.53 12.13 -4.96
N PHE A 53 -3.59 12.44 -5.70
CA PHE A 53 -4.63 11.49 -6.11
C PHE A 53 -4.11 10.56 -7.21
N ASN A 54 -3.27 9.62 -6.79
CA ASN A 54 -2.47 8.78 -7.66
C ASN A 54 -3.17 7.49 -8.13
N VAL A 55 -4.39 7.19 -7.67
CA VAL A 55 -5.19 6.07 -8.15
C VAL A 55 -6.58 6.55 -8.55
N ILE A 56 -7.07 6.06 -9.70
CA ILE A 56 -8.41 6.31 -10.20
C ILE A 56 -9.22 5.02 -10.12
N LYS A 57 -10.37 5.09 -9.45
CA LYS A 57 -11.41 4.05 -9.47
C LYS A 57 -12.52 4.47 -10.43
N PHE A 58 -12.65 3.75 -11.53
CA PHE A 58 -13.80 3.83 -12.41
C PHE A 58 -14.87 2.86 -11.94
N SER A 59 -16.00 3.38 -11.51
CA SER A 59 -17.11 2.60 -10.96
C SER A 59 -18.14 2.31 -12.05
N THR A 60 -18.69 1.09 -12.06
CA THR A 60 -19.69 0.65 -13.05
C THR A 60 -21.03 1.39 -12.94
N ASP A 61 -21.33 1.99 -11.80
CA ASP A 61 -22.48 2.87 -11.55
C ASP A 61 -22.30 4.31 -12.09
N PHE A 62 -21.51 4.47 -13.17
CA PHE A 62 -21.23 5.74 -13.83
C PHE A 62 -20.70 6.82 -12.87
N ALA A 63 -19.66 6.44 -12.12
CA ALA A 63 -18.97 7.32 -11.18
C ALA A 63 -17.45 7.13 -11.25
N VAL A 64 -16.71 8.21 -10.95
CA VAL A 64 -15.24 8.20 -10.87
C VAL A 64 -14.84 8.53 -9.44
N SER A 65 -13.83 7.86 -8.90
CA SER A 65 -13.24 8.22 -7.62
C SER A 65 -11.74 8.42 -7.75
N PHE A 66 -11.26 9.57 -7.28
CA PHE A 66 -9.86 9.92 -7.15
C PHE A 66 -9.41 9.49 -5.75
N LEU A 67 -8.36 8.67 -5.67
CA LEU A 67 -7.89 8.07 -4.43
C LEU A 67 -6.44 8.51 -4.17
N GLU A 68 -6.17 9.03 -2.97
CA GLU A 68 -4.84 9.41 -2.51
C GLU A 68 -4.26 8.24 -1.69
N TYR A 69 -3.32 7.49 -2.27
CA TYR A 69 -2.52 6.51 -1.54
C TYR A 69 -1.12 7.07 -1.27
N ARG A 70 -0.83 7.43 -0.02
CA ARG A 70 0.50 7.92 0.35
C ARG A 70 1.55 6.82 0.18
N ASP A 71 2.77 7.21 -0.15
CA ASP A 71 3.90 6.28 -0.23
C ASP A 71 3.69 5.12 -1.21
N PHE A 72 2.94 5.35 -2.30
CA PHE A 72 2.51 4.31 -3.23
C PHE A 72 3.63 3.39 -3.74
N PHE A 73 4.82 3.93 -4.00
CA PHE A 73 5.96 3.16 -4.52
C PHE A 73 6.90 2.60 -3.45
N THR A 74 6.79 3.09 -2.21
CA THR A 74 7.73 2.81 -1.12
C THR A 74 7.10 1.89 -0.07
N ASP A 75 5.82 2.07 0.25
CA ASP A 75 5.06 1.18 1.12
C ASP A 75 4.58 -0.06 0.33
N PRO A 76 4.77 -1.30 0.82
CA PRO A 76 4.15 -2.50 0.27
C PRO A 76 2.63 -2.40 0.11
N HIS A 77 1.94 -1.88 1.14
CA HIS A 77 0.49 -1.77 1.21
C HIS A 77 0.07 -0.36 1.66
N PRO A 78 0.21 0.64 0.76
CA PRO A 78 -0.07 2.01 1.11
C PRO A 78 -1.51 2.17 1.58
N SER A 79 -1.68 2.98 2.61
CA SER A 79 -2.99 3.29 3.17
C SER A 79 -3.70 4.37 2.36
N LEU A 80 -5.01 4.22 2.19
CA LEU A 80 -5.85 5.26 1.60
C LEU A 80 -5.92 6.45 2.56
N ALA A 81 -5.52 7.64 2.11
CA ALA A 81 -5.56 8.86 2.88
C ALA A 81 -6.85 9.65 2.61
N LYS A 82 -7.20 9.85 1.34
CA LYS A 82 -8.39 10.59 0.91
C LYS A 82 -9.04 9.98 -0.32
N ALA A 83 -10.33 10.21 -0.48
CA ALA A 83 -11.08 9.86 -1.68
C ALA A 83 -12.03 10.98 -2.08
N VAL A 84 -12.07 11.31 -3.37
CA VAL A 84 -13.05 12.23 -3.96
C VAL A 84 -13.85 11.47 -5.01
N ARG A 85 -15.13 11.21 -4.73
CA ARG A 85 -16.05 10.50 -5.64
C ARG A 85 -16.94 11.49 -6.36
N VAL A 86 -16.99 11.37 -7.68
CA VAL A 86 -17.88 12.12 -8.57
C VAL A 86 -18.90 11.17 -9.16
N ASN A 87 -20.19 11.39 -8.88
CA ASN A 87 -21.26 10.75 -9.62
C ASN A 87 -21.46 11.52 -10.94
N LEU A 88 -21.22 10.87 -12.09
CA LEU A 88 -21.21 11.55 -13.38
C LEU A 88 -22.62 11.87 -13.89
N ALA A 89 -23.64 11.12 -13.46
CA ALA A 89 -25.03 11.40 -13.83
C ALA A 89 -25.56 12.67 -13.14
N ALA A 90 -25.36 12.76 -11.83
CA ALA A 90 -25.89 13.85 -11.00
C ALA A 90 -24.92 15.03 -10.84
N GLY A 91 -23.64 14.86 -11.24
CA GLY A 91 -22.58 15.84 -10.98
C GLY A 91 -22.25 16.03 -9.49
N LYS A 92 -22.69 15.11 -8.62
CA LYS A 92 -22.49 15.20 -7.17
C LYS A 92 -21.09 14.75 -6.79
N VAL A 93 -20.43 15.54 -5.95
CA VAL A 93 -19.09 15.26 -5.42
C VAL A 93 -19.22 14.87 -3.95
N LYS A 94 -18.50 13.84 -3.55
CA LYS A 94 -18.38 13.39 -2.16
C LYS A 94 -16.92 13.19 -1.82
N GLU A 95 -16.46 13.87 -0.77
CA GLU A 95 -15.11 13.72 -0.25
C GLU A 95 -15.13 12.85 1.02
N LEU A 96 -14.11 12.00 1.16
CA LEU A 96 -13.90 11.15 2.32
C LEU A 96 -12.45 11.23 2.77
N GLN A 97 -12.25 11.39 4.07
CA GLN A 97 -10.93 11.34 4.71
C GLN A 97 -10.79 10.04 5.50
N TYR A 98 -9.63 9.39 5.32
CA TYR A 98 -9.30 8.09 5.89
C TYR A 98 -8.03 8.13 6.76
N ASP A 99 -7.18 9.14 6.59
CA ASP A 99 -5.95 9.33 7.38
C ASP A 99 -6.21 9.60 8.87
N ILE A 100 -7.39 10.12 9.21
CA ILE A 100 -7.85 10.27 10.61
C ILE A 100 -8.29 8.95 11.26
N ARG A 101 -8.42 7.86 10.49
CA ARG A 101 -8.91 6.57 10.99
C ARG A 101 -7.74 5.75 11.51
N SER A 102 -7.93 5.08 12.64
CA SER A 102 -6.95 4.14 13.19
C SER A 102 -6.71 2.91 12.31
N ASN A 103 -7.71 2.51 11.54
CA ASN A 103 -7.67 1.34 10.67
C ASN A 103 -8.11 1.70 9.23
N PRO A 104 -7.27 2.42 8.46
CA PRO A 104 -7.61 2.82 7.10
C PRO A 104 -7.59 1.61 6.14
N PRO A 105 -8.34 1.67 5.03
CA PRO A 105 -8.19 0.70 3.95
C PRO A 105 -6.77 0.74 3.36
N ILE A 106 -6.24 -0.42 2.98
CA ILE A 106 -4.92 -0.55 2.35
C ILE A 106 -5.03 -1.09 0.93
N LEU A 107 -4.01 -0.83 0.12
CA LEU A 107 -3.95 -1.31 -1.26
C LEU A 107 -3.16 -2.60 -1.39
N HIS A 108 -3.73 -3.54 -2.14
CA HIS A 108 -3.12 -4.83 -2.48
C HIS A 108 -3.01 -4.99 -3.99
N ARG A 109 -2.04 -5.81 -4.42
CA ARG A 109 -1.81 -6.15 -5.83
C ARG A 109 -1.57 -4.92 -6.72
N LYS A 110 -0.63 -4.07 -6.31
CA LYS A 110 -0.33 -2.79 -6.97
C LYS A 110 0.13 -2.94 -8.42
N GLU A 111 0.79 -4.04 -8.75
CA GLU A 111 1.19 -4.42 -10.10
C GLU A 111 0.01 -4.41 -11.07
N THR A 112 -1.20 -4.75 -10.62
CA THR A 112 -2.40 -4.79 -11.47
C THR A 112 -2.91 -3.40 -11.86
N LEU A 113 -2.57 -2.36 -11.09
CA LEU A 113 -2.99 -0.99 -11.34
C LEU A 113 -2.10 -0.27 -12.37
N LEU A 114 -0.89 -0.77 -12.59
CA LEU A 114 0.11 -0.15 -13.45
C LEU A 114 0.00 -0.61 -14.92
N PRO A 115 0.46 0.20 -15.89
CA PRO A 115 0.71 -0.25 -17.26
C PRO A 115 1.61 -1.49 -17.30
N LEU A 116 1.49 -2.29 -18.37
CA LEU A 116 2.23 -3.55 -18.52
C LEU A 116 3.75 -3.36 -18.59
N ASP A 117 4.19 -2.23 -19.14
CA ASP A 117 5.59 -1.83 -19.35
C ASP A 117 6.16 -1.00 -18.18
N HIS A 118 5.41 -0.81 -17.10
CA HIS A 118 5.87 -0.01 -15.97
C HIS A 118 7.04 -0.68 -15.23
N PRO A 119 8.16 0.03 -14.95
CA PRO A 119 9.37 -0.56 -14.39
C PRO A 119 9.19 -1.19 -12.99
N ASP A 120 8.31 -0.63 -12.16
CA ASP A 120 8.00 -1.19 -10.84
C ASP A 120 7.06 -2.41 -10.85
N ARG A 121 6.41 -2.71 -11.98
CA ARG A 121 5.42 -3.79 -12.05
C ARG A 121 6.01 -5.16 -11.67
N PRO A 122 7.20 -5.58 -12.14
CA PRO A 122 7.80 -6.84 -11.74
C PRO A 122 8.10 -6.93 -10.24
N ARG A 123 8.55 -5.82 -9.63
CA ARG A 123 8.83 -5.75 -8.18
C ARG A 123 7.58 -5.98 -7.36
N PHE A 124 6.47 -5.32 -7.72
CA PHE A 124 5.19 -5.51 -7.02
C PHE A 124 4.58 -6.89 -7.25
N ALA A 125 4.71 -7.44 -8.47
CA ALA A 125 4.25 -8.79 -8.77
C ALA A 125 5.00 -9.85 -7.95
N ALA A 126 6.33 -9.70 -7.80
CA ALA A 126 7.14 -10.60 -6.99
C ALA A 126 6.74 -10.58 -5.51
N LEU A 127 6.39 -9.41 -4.97
CA LEU A 127 5.86 -9.29 -3.61
C LEU A 127 4.51 -10.02 -3.49
N THR A 128 3.57 -9.76 -4.41
CA THR A 128 2.26 -10.42 -4.40
C THR A 128 2.38 -11.94 -4.48
N GLN A 129 3.30 -12.47 -5.29
CA GLN A 129 3.55 -13.90 -5.35
C GLN A 129 4.03 -14.46 -4.00
N GLN A 130 4.98 -13.79 -3.33
CA GLN A 130 5.46 -14.21 -2.01
C GLN A 130 4.33 -14.24 -0.96
N GLU A 131 3.42 -13.27 -1.04
CA GLU A 131 2.28 -13.16 -0.13
C GLU A 131 1.22 -14.23 -0.41
N GLU A 132 0.97 -14.55 -1.69
CA GLU A 132 0.12 -15.68 -2.09
C GLU A 132 0.72 -17.00 -1.61
N ASP A 133 2.02 -17.23 -1.83
CA ASP A 133 2.72 -18.45 -1.41
C ASP A 133 2.72 -18.61 0.13
N ALA A 134 2.70 -17.49 0.87
CA ALA A 134 2.56 -17.47 2.32
C ALA A 134 1.11 -17.64 2.82
N GLY A 135 0.13 -17.74 1.92
CA GLY A 135 -1.30 -17.86 2.24
C GLY A 135 -1.87 -16.62 2.91
N LEU A 136 -1.37 -15.42 2.58
CA LEU A 136 -1.89 -14.16 3.12
C LEU A 136 -3.20 -13.73 2.45
N PHE A 137 -3.53 -14.27 1.28
CA PHE A 137 -4.74 -13.94 0.52
C PHE A 137 -5.89 -14.94 0.71
N ASP A 138 -5.73 -15.95 1.55
CA ASP A 138 -6.70 -17.06 1.71
C ASP A 138 -8.07 -16.56 2.22
N ASP A 139 -8.11 -15.58 3.13
CA ASP A 139 -9.34 -14.87 3.52
C ASP A 139 -9.31 -13.41 3.07
N ALA A 140 -9.70 -13.18 1.82
CA ALA A 140 -9.74 -11.84 1.23
C ALA A 140 -10.66 -10.83 1.94
N ARG A 141 -11.55 -11.25 2.85
CA ARG A 141 -12.51 -10.34 3.52
C ARG A 141 -11.87 -9.51 4.62
N THR A 142 -10.81 -10.02 5.25
CA THR A 142 -10.22 -9.38 6.43
C THR A 142 -9.03 -8.49 6.08
N ILE A 143 -8.34 -8.77 4.97
CA ILE A 143 -7.06 -8.15 4.60
C ILE A 143 -7.16 -6.71 4.09
N GLY A 144 -8.37 -6.20 3.81
CA GLY A 144 -8.55 -4.88 3.21
C GLY A 144 -8.19 -3.69 4.10
N PHE A 145 -7.89 -3.93 5.36
CA PHE A 145 -7.67 -2.90 6.38
C PHE A 145 -6.32 -3.07 7.08
N LYS A 146 -5.67 -1.95 7.40
CA LYS A 146 -4.29 -1.90 7.91
C LYS A 146 -4.06 -2.76 9.14
N THR A 147 -4.88 -2.59 10.18
CA THR A 147 -4.74 -3.31 11.45
C THR A 147 -4.92 -4.81 11.24
N ASN A 148 -5.91 -5.22 10.45
CA ASN A 148 -6.17 -6.63 10.19
C ASN A 148 -5.00 -7.28 9.43
N TRP A 149 -4.43 -6.56 8.45
CA TRP A 149 -3.26 -7.01 7.71
C TRP A 149 -2.04 -7.17 8.61
N GLN A 150 -1.79 -6.19 9.48
CA GLN A 150 -0.70 -6.24 10.45
C GLN A 150 -0.86 -7.43 11.42
N SER A 151 -2.07 -7.65 11.93
CA SER A 151 -2.35 -8.81 12.80
C SER A 151 -2.10 -10.14 12.09
N LEU A 152 -2.52 -10.28 10.84
CA LEU A 152 -2.30 -11.49 10.04
C LEU A 152 -0.80 -11.76 9.81
N LEU A 153 -0.02 -10.72 9.54
CA LEU A 153 1.43 -10.84 9.39
C LEU A 153 2.09 -11.28 10.69
N GLN A 154 1.71 -10.67 11.81
CA GLN A 154 2.23 -11.06 13.14
C GLN A 154 1.87 -12.50 13.48
N GLU A 155 0.63 -12.93 13.25
CA GLU A 155 0.19 -14.31 13.50
C GLU A 155 0.99 -15.34 12.70
N LYS A 156 1.40 -15.00 11.48
CA LYS A 156 2.26 -15.84 10.63
C LYS A 156 3.76 -15.64 10.87
N GLY A 157 4.17 -14.75 11.78
CA GLY A 157 5.57 -14.42 12.03
C GLY A 157 6.27 -13.79 10.83
N LEU A 158 5.54 -12.97 10.06
CA LEU A 158 5.99 -12.34 8.82
C LEU A 158 6.07 -10.81 8.96
N GLY A 159 6.89 -10.21 8.12
CA GLY A 159 7.03 -8.76 7.99
C GLY A 159 7.60 -8.38 6.63
N TYR A 160 7.93 -7.10 6.47
CA TYR A 160 8.47 -6.57 5.22
C TYR A 160 9.82 -5.90 5.41
N GLU A 161 10.71 -6.12 4.46
CA GLU A 161 11.88 -5.30 4.21
C GLU A 161 11.79 -4.75 2.78
N GLY A 162 11.36 -3.49 2.65
CA GLY A 162 10.92 -2.96 1.36
C GLY A 162 9.77 -3.79 0.78
N HIS A 163 9.87 -4.19 -0.49
CA HIS A 163 8.89 -5.06 -1.18
C HIS A 163 9.31 -6.54 -1.17
N SER A 164 9.87 -7.01 -0.05
CA SER A 164 10.19 -8.42 0.16
C SER A 164 9.57 -8.91 1.47
N LEU A 165 8.97 -10.09 1.43
CA LEU A 165 8.37 -10.72 2.60
C LEU A 165 9.46 -11.47 3.37
N VAL A 166 9.61 -11.17 4.66
CA VAL A 166 10.63 -11.77 5.53
C VAL A 166 9.99 -12.44 6.73
N ARG A 167 10.63 -13.48 7.25
CA ARG A 167 10.24 -14.06 8.55
C ARG A 167 10.80 -13.20 9.67
N LEU A 168 9.93 -12.76 10.56
CA LEU A 168 10.35 -12.15 11.80
C LEU A 168 10.88 -13.27 12.70
N ILE A 169 12.17 -13.22 13.01
CA ILE A 169 12.72 -14.05 14.07
C ILE A 169 12.13 -13.48 15.36
N GLU A 170 11.09 -14.11 15.89
CA GLU A 170 10.72 -13.82 17.27
C GLU A 170 11.92 -14.17 18.15
N PRO A 171 12.39 -13.29 19.04
CA PRO A 171 13.21 -13.74 20.15
C PRO A 171 12.34 -14.70 20.93
N ARG A 172 12.59 -15.99 20.71
CA ARG A 172 12.05 -17.13 21.45
C ARG A 172 12.11 -16.78 22.93
N THR A 173 11.00 -16.28 23.48
CA THR A 173 10.82 -16.16 24.93
C THR A 173 10.42 -17.54 25.41
N GLU A 174 11.33 -18.49 25.24
CA GLU A 174 11.27 -19.73 25.98
C GLU A 174 11.97 -19.48 27.30
N LEU A 175 11.15 -19.17 28.31
CA LEU A 175 11.46 -19.51 29.69
C LEU A 175 11.60 -21.04 29.78
N LEU A 176 12.76 -21.54 29.36
CA LEU A 176 13.26 -22.86 29.71
C LEU A 176 14.67 -22.64 30.22
N ALA A 177 14.77 -22.53 31.54
CA ALA A 177 16.04 -22.62 32.25
C ALA A 177 16.64 -24.00 31.98
N CYS A 178 17.78 -24.02 31.29
CA CYS A 178 18.81 -25.05 31.38
C CYS A 178 20.16 -24.38 31.08
N ASP A 179 21.06 -24.41 32.06
CA ASP A 179 22.45 -24.00 31.98
C ASP A 179 23.18 -24.59 30.78
N GLU A 180 23.96 -23.77 30.07
CA GLU A 180 25.41 -23.90 29.90
C GLU A 180 25.95 -22.80 28.92
N PRO A 181 27.14 -22.21 29.16
CA PRO A 181 27.62 -21.06 28.42
C PRO A 181 28.25 -21.46 27.07
N VAL A 182 27.48 -21.33 25.99
CA VAL A 182 28.03 -21.45 24.64
C VAL A 182 28.85 -20.20 24.31
N ARG A 183 30.17 -20.39 24.19
CA ARG A 183 31.17 -19.41 23.76
C ARG A 183 30.82 -18.81 22.40
N VAL A 184 30.34 -17.58 22.38
CA VAL A 184 30.21 -16.78 21.16
C VAL A 184 31.58 -16.21 20.79
N HIS A 185 32.17 -16.72 19.71
CA HIS A 185 33.33 -16.10 19.06
C HIS A 185 32.92 -14.77 18.43
N ARG A 186 33.24 -13.68 19.13
CA ARG A 186 33.14 -12.31 18.64
C ARG A 186 34.38 -11.95 17.82
N HIS A 187 34.29 -12.06 16.49
CA HIS A 187 35.17 -11.34 15.57
C HIS A 187 34.29 -10.32 14.82
N ARG A 188 34.03 -9.14 15.40
CA ARG A 188 34.84 -7.91 15.28
C ARG A 188 35.07 -7.48 13.83
N THR A 189 34.29 -6.49 13.41
CA THR A 189 34.91 -5.27 12.88
C THR A 189 34.68 -4.17 13.93
N ALA A 190 35.68 -4.03 14.80
CA ALA A 190 35.90 -2.85 15.61
C ALA A 190 36.49 -1.75 14.70
N MET A 191 36.31 -0.46 14.97
CA MET A 191 37.32 0.41 15.62
C MET A 191 36.87 1.88 15.33
N THR A 192 36.99 2.91 16.17
CA THR A 192 37.46 3.04 17.56
C THR A 192 37.03 4.41 18.11
N ARG A 193 36.59 4.39 19.37
CA ARG A 193 36.75 5.33 20.50
C ARG A 193 37.41 6.71 20.27
N THR A 194 36.82 7.71 20.92
CA THR A 194 37.53 8.56 21.88
C THR A 194 36.84 8.47 23.23
N ALA A 195 37.64 8.35 24.29
CA ALA A 195 37.25 8.09 25.67
C ALA A 195 37.71 9.25 26.58
N LEU A 196 37.42 9.07 27.88
CA LEU A 196 37.88 9.78 29.10
C LEU A 196 36.77 10.68 29.69
N SER A 197 36.41 10.64 30.97
CA SER A 197 36.76 9.81 32.14
C SER A 197 35.82 10.22 33.30
N LYS A 198 35.47 9.26 34.19
CA LYS A 198 34.66 9.43 35.43
C LYS A 198 35.44 10.20 36.54
N PRO A 199 35.00 10.30 37.82
CA PRO A 199 33.67 10.32 38.50
C PRO A 199 33.55 11.50 39.51
N ILE A 200 32.47 11.62 40.31
CA ILE A 200 32.54 11.98 41.76
C ILE A 200 31.21 11.62 42.47
N ARG A 201 31.37 11.07 43.68
CA ARG A 201 30.38 10.71 44.73
C ARG A 201 29.55 11.93 45.18
N GLN A 202 28.35 11.85 45.77
CA GLN A 202 28.01 11.40 47.14
C GLN A 202 26.48 11.60 47.30
N ALA A 203 25.68 10.62 47.75
CA ALA A 203 25.21 10.35 49.13
C ALA A 203 24.14 11.33 49.70
N MET A 204 22.95 10.76 49.95
CA MET A 204 21.99 10.93 51.06
C MET A 204 21.94 12.28 51.81
N GLU A 205 20.78 12.93 51.77
CA GLU A 205 19.78 13.03 52.87
C GLU A 205 18.40 13.33 52.29
#